data_AF-A0A7M2WQ24-F1
#
_entry.id   AF-A0A7M2WQ24-F1
#
_cell.length_a   1.000
_cell.length_b   1.000
_cell.length_c   1.000
_cell.angle_alpha   90.00
_cell.angle_beta   90.00
_cell.angle_gamma   90.00
#
_symmetry.space_group_name_H-M   'P 1'
#
loop_
_entity.id
_entity.type
_entity.pdbx_description
1 polymer ?
#
loop_
_entity_poly.entity_id
_entity_poly.type
_entity_poly.pdbx_seq_one_letter_code
_entity_poly.pdbx_strand_id
1 'polypeptide(L)'
;MKEQTDQPAGHSTSAWALQWVAFLLKNVFGWALIVASFIIGPAIPGPGGIPVFIVGFALITFPGKRKLTARVLRGRPVDARSASYRIAATATAFLVPAAVLAYIELQWKLWRYATNELAIATFACYLAVAGLTLWVFWNGRLLNWLIRKVPVIRRRVRPWMRDRGIDLLPPRRRRRFVNVARNSTTTDFMDETILQLDQRHVTRMQHWSVVARRWGKKVLGVVLTIGIFVWILKPIVLNWDKVKDRIWEMNWGRVAIASALFAAYLFTFRALVWRRLLKNFGHKLPIWPTVRIWSTSELARYLPGSVWQVVGRVYLIKPYGVRGSVCSTSQVMELALYLLANLIVALGALTFLGWKSFEGRERTMMIVAAGLVPLLSLALHPKVFYTLADKILVALKKPPIQKRMRWKSLIDLLLWNVLGLTVQGLAIYLVVAELLQLPIAKWWVVTGAFCLSWCAGFLAFWAPGGLGVREAVFIAAMSFAIPHAVRSGQLQDPEQRQLFLIFLSVLLRIWATVGELLLTGLAYLLDWSGAKRGRGEVAG
;
A
#
# COMPACT_ATOMS: atom_id res chain seq x y z
N MET A 1 -21.89 -14.13 47.43
CA MET A 1 -21.74 -12.91 46.59
C MET A 1 -20.36 -12.91 45.96
N LYS A 2 -20.27 -13.31 44.68
CA LYS A 2 -19.08 -13.15 43.83
C LYS A 2 -19.59 -12.43 42.58
N GLU A 3 -19.41 -11.13 42.53
CA GLU A 3 -19.87 -10.27 41.45
C GLU A 3 -18.75 -10.23 40.39
N GLN A 4 -18.97 -10.94 39.29
CA GLN A 4 -18.05 -11.05 38.16
C GLN A 4 -18.40 -9.91 37.19
N THR A 5 -17.56 -8.88 37.16
CA THR A 5 -17.72 -7.72 36.27
C THR A 5 -17.30 -8.10 34.85
N ASP A 6 -18.27 -8.17 33.94
CA ASP A 6 -18.08 -8.27 32.50
C ASP A 6 -17.34 -7.04 31.97
N GLN A 7 -16.09 -7.21 31.52
CA GLN A 7 -15.39 -6.24 30.68
C GLN A 7 -15.68 -6.53 29.20
N PRO A 8 -16.08 -5.55 28.38
CA PRO A 8 -16.26 -5.76 26.95
C PRO A 8 -14.89 -5.94 26.28
N ALA A 9 -14.66 -7.12 25.70
CA ALA A 9 -13.45 -7.44 24.95
C ALA A 9 -13.20 -6.40 23.85
N GLY A 10 -12.07 -5.68 23.95
CA GLY A 10 -11.64 -4.73 22.95
C GLY A 10 -11.41 -5.41 21.59
N HIS A 11 -12.23 -5.08 20.60
CA HIS A 11 -11.98 -5.45 19.21
C HIS A 11 -10.68 -4.82 18.73
N SER A 12 -9.59 -5.61 18.67
CA SER A 12 -8.33 -5.20 18.07
C SER A 12 -8.54 -4.86 16.60
N THR A 13 -8.27 -3.62 16.19
CA THR A 13 -8.42 -3.11 14.82
C THR A 13 -7.57 -3.87 13.78
N SER A 14 -6.50 -4.56 14.21
CA SER A 14 -5.71 -5.47 13.39
C SER A 14 -6.49 -6.71 12.93
N ALA A 15 -7.46 -7.18 13.71
CA ALA A 15 -8.33 -8.29 13.34
C ALA A 15 -9.27 -7.92 12.21
N TRP A 16 -9.78 -6.67 12.18
CA TRP A 16 -10.70 -6.19 11.15
C TRP A 16 -10.00 -6.06 9.79
N ALA A 17 -8.80 -5.48 9.73
CA ALA A 17 -8.04 -5.37 8.48
C ALA A 17 -7.65 -6.75 7.92
N LEU A 18 -7.26 -7.70 8.79
CA LEU A 18 -6.97 -9.08 8.38
C LEU A 18 -8.22 -9.86 8.01
N GLN A 19 -9.37 -9.60 8.61
CA GLN A 19 -10.66 -10.14 8.19
C GLN A 19 -11.04 -9.62 6.80
N TRP A 20 -10.79 -8.33 6.52
CA TRP A 20 -11.00 -7.75 5.20
C TRP A 20 -10.03 -8.28 4.14
N VAL A 21 -8.74 -8.44 4.48
CA VAL A 21 -7.75 -9.05 3.59
C VAL A 21 -8.08 -10.52 3.35
N ALA A 22 -8.46 -11.27 4.38
CA ALA A 22 -8.90 -12.66 4.24
C ALA A 22 -10.19 -12.75 3.42
N PHE A 23 -11.12 -11.81 3.57
CA PHE A 23 -12.34 -11.69 2.77
C PHE A 23 -12.00 -11.39 1.30
N LEU A 24 -11.09 -10.46 1.03
CA LEU A 24 -10.60 -10.14 -0.31
C LEU A 24 -9.89 -11.34 -0.94
N LEU A 25 -8.96 -11.99 -0.23
CA LEU A 25 -8.25 -13.17 -0.71
C LEU A 25 -9.21 -14.34 -0.96
N LYS A 26 -10.18 -14.58 -0.07
CA LYS A 26 -11.22 -15.60 -0.26
C LYS A 26 -12.06 -15.33 -1.51
N ASN A 27 -12.42 -14.06 -1.73
CA ASN A 27 -13.15 -13.63 -2.92
C ASN A 27 -12.30 -13.79 -4.19
N VAL A 28 -11.06 -13.31 -4.19
CA VAL A 28 -10.12 -13.42 -5.33
C VAL A 28 -9.88 -14.88 -5.67
N PHE A 29 -9.65 -15.74 -4.67
CA PHE A 29 -9.46 -17.17 -4.87
C PHE A 29 -10.74 -17.86 -5.37
N GLY A 30 -11.91 -17.45 -4.85
CA GLY A 30 -13.20 -17.93 -5.35
C GLY A 30 -13.43 -17.57 -6.81
N TRP A 31 -13.12 -16.34 -7.21
CA TRP A 31 -13.17 -15.90 -8.62
C TRP A 31 -12.14 -16.63 -9.48
N ALA A 32 -10.91 -16.81 -8.99
CA ALA A 32 -9.87 -17.55 -9.70
C ALA A 32 -10.27 -19.01 -9.95
N LEU A 33 -10.89 -19.68 -8.96
CA LEU A 33 -11.43 -21.03 -9.12
C LEU A 33 -12.59 -21.09 -10.12
N ILE A 34 -13.49 -20.10 -10.11
CA ILE A 34 -14.55 -20.01 -11.12
C ILE A 34 -13.95 -19.88 -12.51
N VAL A 35 -12.99 -18.98 -12.73
CA VAL A 35 -12.36 -18.80 -14.04
C VAL A 35 -11.59 -20.06 -14.45
N ALA A 36 -10.79 -20.62 -13.55
CA ALA A 36 -10.04 -21.85 -13.76
C ALA A 36 -10.96 -23.05 -14.06
N SER A 37 -12.19 -23.07 -13.53
CA SER A 37 -13.15 -24.14 -13.82
C SER A 37 -13.55 -24.23 -15.29
N PHE A 38 -13.55 -23.11 -16.02
CA PHE A 38 -13.85 -23.10 -17.46
C PHE A 38 -12.66 -23.55 -18.30
N ILE A 39 -11.43 -23.34 -17.82
CA ILE A 39 -10.18 -23.64 -18.52
C ILE A 39 -9.74 -25.08 -18.27
N ILE A 40 -9.71 -25.48 -16.99
CA ILE A 40 -9.23 -26.79 -16.53
C ILE A 40 -10.38 -27.82 -16.52
N GLY A 41 -11.63 -27.36 -16.61
CA GLY A 41 -12.82 -28.20 -16.56
C GLY A 41 -12.85 -29.39 -17.53
N PRO A 42 -12.39 -29.25 -18.79
CA PRO A 42 -12.29 -30.38 -19.72
C PRO A 42 -11.23 -31.42 -19.34
N ALA A 43 -10.22 -31.04 -18.56
CA ALA A 43 -9.10 -31.91 -18.18
C ALA A 43 -9.33 -32.70 -16.87
N ILE A 44 -10.42 -32.41 -16.14
CA ILE A 44 -10.73 -33.08 -14.87
C ILE A 44 -11.64 -34.29 -15.12
N PRO A 45 -11.18 -35.53 -14.85
CA PRO A 45 -12.02 -36.72 -15.01
C PRO A 45 -13.21 -36.67 -14.03
N GLY A 46 -14.44 -36.72 -14.56
CA GLY A 46 -15.70 -36.60 -13.80
C GLY A 46 -16.67 -35.59 -14.42
N PRO A 47 -17.53 -34.88 -13.63
CA PRO A 47 -18.47 -33.87 -14.15
C PRO A 47 -17.79 -32.56 -14.64
N GLY A 48 -16.55 -32.65 -15.10
CA GLY A 48 -15.72 -31.55 -15.59
C GLY A 48 -15.43 -30.48 -14.54
N GLY A 49 -15.39 -29.21 -14.96
CA GLY A 49 -15.10 -28.06 -14.09
C GLY A 49 -16.23 -27.68 -13.13
N ILE A 50 -17.40 -28.30 -13.22
CA ILE A 50 -18.59 -27.93 -12.44
C ILE A 50 -18.36 -27.97 -10.91
N PRO A 51 -17.66 -28.96 -10.33
CA PRO A 51 -17.34 -28.95 -8.90
C PRO A 51 -16.41 -27.80 -8.51
N VAL A 52 -15.40 -27.51 -9.34
CA VAL A 52 -14.46 -26.40 -9.13
C VAL A 52 -15.20 -25.07 -9.19
N PHE A 53 -16.14 -24.92 -10.13
CA PHE A 53 -17.04 -23.78 -10.23
C PHE A 53 -17.90 -23.63 -8.97
N ILE A 54 -18.52 -24.71 -8.48
CA ILE A 54 -19.39 -24.68 -7.29
C ILE A 54 -18.60 -24.33 -6.03
N VAL A 55 -17.38 -24.87 -5.88
CA VAL A 55 -16.48 -24.54 -4.77
C VAL A 55 -16.03 -23.08 -4.84
N GLY A 56 -15.62 -22.60 -6.01
CA GLY A 56 -15.27 -21.19 -6.23
C GLY A 56 -16.45 -20.26 -5.94
N PHE A 57 -17.63 -20.57 -6.45
CA PHE A 57 -18.86 -19.82 -6.21
C PHE A 57 -19.29 -19.85 -4.73
N ALA A 58 -19.05 -20.94 -4.01
CA ALA A 58 -19.30 -21.01 -2.58
C ALA A 58 -18.37 -20.10 -1.76
N LEU A 59 -17.12 -19.90 -2.21
CA LEU A 59 -16.14 -19.06 -1.53
C LEU A 59 -16.41 -17.56 -1.66
N ILE A 60 -16.99 -17.09 -2.77
CA ILE A 60 -17.25 -15.66 -3.02
C ILE A 60 -18.37 -15.13 -2.11
N THR A 61 -18.24 -13.95 -1.55
CA THR A 61 -19.21 -13.31 -0.65
C THR A 61 -19.55 -11.90 -1.12
N PHE A 62 -20.80 -11.66 -1.55
CA PHE A 62 -21.30 -10.37 -2.02
C PHE A 62 -22.75 -10.09 -1.59
N PRO A 63 -23.16 -8.80 -1.46
CA PRO A 63 -24.49 -8.42 -0.98
C PRO A 63 -25.58 -9.01 -1.87
N GLY A 64 -26.57 -9.68 -1.28
CA GLY A 64 -27.70 -10.26 -2.03
C GLY A 64 -27.46 -11.62 -2.70
N LYS A 65 -26.25 -12.21 -2.58
CA LYS A 65 -25.91 -13.57 -3.09
C LYS A 65 -26.95 -14.63 -2.72
N ARG A 66 -27.54 -14.54 -1.52
CA ARG A 66 -28.49 -15.52 -0.96
C ARG A 66 -29.77 -15.69 -1.81
N LYS A 67 -30.41 -14.58 -2.18
CA LYS A 67 -31.66 -14.62 -2.97
C LYS A 67 -31.38 -15.15 -4.38
N LEU A 68 -30.23 -14.79 -4.93
CA LEU A 68 -29.80 -15.19 -6.27
C LEU A 68 -29.44 -16.68 -6.32
N THR A 69 -28.62 -17.16 -5.38
CA THR A 69 -28.21 -18.57 -5.32
C THR A 69 -29.40 -19.51 -5.09
N ALA A 70 -30.30 -19.16 -4.18
CA ALA A 70 -31.50 -19.96 -3.92
C ALA A 70 -32.46 -19.99 -5.12
N ARG A 71 -32.52 -18.91 -5.91
CA ARG A 71 -33.34 -18.83 -7.12
C ARG A 71 -32.74 -19.69 -8.26
N VAL A 72 -31.44 -19.56 -8.49
CA VAL A 72 -30.69 -20.33 -9.49
C VAL A 72 -30.72 -21.83 -9.18
N LEU A 73 -30.47 -22.24 -7.93
CA LEU A 73 -30.54 -23.65 -7.51
C LEU A 73 -31.95 -24.25 -7.60
N ARG A 74 -33.00 -23.42 -7.60
CA ARG A 74 -34.39 -23.86 -7.80
C ARG A 74 -34.82 -23.80 -9.27
N GLY A 75 -33.95 -23.35 -10.18
CA GLY A 75 -34.28 -23.18 -11.60
C GLY A 75 -35.39 -22.16 -11.86
N ARG A 76 -35.60 -21.21 -10.94
CA ARG A 76 -36.65 -20.20 -11.10
C ARG A 76 -36.16 -19.14 -12.10
N PRO A 77 -36.87 -18.91 -13.22
CA PRO A 77 -36.47 -17.95 -14.22
C PRO A 77 -36.46 -16.52 -13.65
N VAL A 78 -35.66 -15.66 -14.27
CA VAL A 78 -35.61 -14.22 -13.98
C VAL A 78 -36.54 -13.51 -14.96
N ASP A 79 -37.44 -12.69 -14.42
CA ASP A 79 -38.32 -11.86 -15.22
C ASP A 79 -37.52 -10.74 -15.90
N ALA A 80 -37.53 -10.73 -17.23
CA ALA A 80 -36.83 -9.75 -18.05
C ALA A 80 -37.37 -8.31 -17.86
N ARG A 81 -38.59 -8.15 -17.34
CA ARG A 81 -39.20 -6.84 -17.05
C ARG A 81 -38.76 -6.26 -15.70
N SER A 82 -38.16 -7.07 -14.84
CA SER A 82 -37.72 -6.61 -13.52
C SER A 82 -36.63 -5.53 -13.63
N ALA A 83 -36.73 -4.48 -12.80
CA ALA A 83 -35.75 -3.39 -12.79
C ALA A 83 -34.32 -3.90 -12.53
N SER A 84 -34.17 -4.91 -11.66
CA SER A 84 -32.89 -5.54 -11.37
C SER A 84 -32.29 -6.26 -12.58
N TYR A 85 -33.11 -6.89 -13.43
CA TYR A 85 -32.64 -7.52 -14.66
C TYR A 85 -32.16 -6.48 -15.66
N ARG A 86 -32.94 -5.41 -15.87
CA ARG A 86 -32.56 -4.31 -16.77
C ARG A 86 -31.26 -3.65 -16.34
N ILE A 87 -31.13 -3.29 -15.07
CA ILE A 87 -29.88 -2.69 -14.53
C ILE A 87 -28.69 -3.65 -14.73
N ALA A 88 -28.85 -4.94 -14.41
CA ALA A 88 -27.76 -5.91 -14.57
C ALA A 88 -27.39 -6.14 -16.05
N ALA A 89 -28.39 -6.21 -16.94
CA ALA A 89 -28.19 -6.36 -18.37
C ALA A 89 -27.48 -5.14 -18.96
N THR A 90 -27.93 -3.93 -18.63
CA THR A 90 -27.30 -2.66 -19.04
C THR A 90 -25.88 -2.55 -18.50
N ALA A 91 -25.66 -2.82 -17.20
CA ALA A 91 -24.32 -2.79 -16.62
C ALA A 91 -23.37 -3.80 -17.30
N THR A 92 -23.84 -5.02 -17.57
CA THR A 92 -23.04 -6.04 -18.26
C THR A 92 -22.74 -5.64 -19.71
N ALA A 93 -23.72 -5.06 -20.39
CA ALA A 93 -23.58 -4.54 -21.75
C ALA A 93 -22.56 -3.39 -21.86
N PHE A 94 -22.33 -2.62 -20.80
CA PHE A 94 -21.24 -1.62 -20.77
C PHE A 94 -19.91 -2.22 -20.31
N LEU A 95 -19.92 -3.03 -19.26
CA LEU A 95 -18.70 -3.53 -18.62
C LEU A 95 -17.96 -4.57 -19.47
N VAL A 96 -18.66 -5.47 -20.16
CA VAL A 96 -18.01 -6.52 -20.95
C VAL A 96 -17.28 -5.94 -22.16
N PRO A 97 -17.88 -5.06 -22.98
CA PRO A 97 -17.14 -4.38 -24.05
C PRO A 97 -15.97 -3.53 -23.52
N ALA A 98 -16.16 -2.79 -22.42
CA ALA A 98 -15.09 -2.00 -21.81
C ALA A 98 -13.92 -2.87 -21.30
N ALA A 99 -14.20 -4.03 -20.71
CA ALA A 99 -13.17 -4.97 -20.27
C ALA A 99 -12.41 -5.62 -21.45
N VAL A 100 -13.13 -5.93 -22.53
CA VAL A 100 -12.52 -6.41 -23.77
C VAL A 100 -11.63 -5.32 -24.39
N LEU A 101 -12.07 -4.06 -24.43
CA LEU A 101 -11.24 -2.93 -24.88
C LEU A 101 -9.98 -2.77 -24.02
N ALA A 102 -10.11 -2.81 -22.70
CA ALA A 102 -8.97 -2.68 -21.80
C ALA A 102 -7.96 -3.83 -21.96
N TYR A 103 -8.45 -5.07 -22.15
CA TYR A 103 -7.61 -6.24 -22.43
C TYR A 103 -6.88 -6.11 -23.77
N ILE A 104 -7.59 -5.68 -24.82
CA ILE A 104 -7.01 -5.48 -26.15
C ILE A 104 -6.02 -4.33 -26.14
N GLU A 105 -6.27 -3.21 -25.47
CA GLU A 105 -5.29 -2.10 -25.34
C GLU A 105 -4.02 -2.57 -24.61
N LEU A 106 -4.16 -3.44 -23.61
CA LEU A 106 -3.02 -4.08 -22.94
C LEU A 106 -2.22 -4.97 -23.90
N GLN A 107 -2.90 -5.73 -24.76
CA GLN A 107 -2.27 -6.56 -25.81
C GLN A 107 -1.71 -5.73 -26.96
N TRP A 108 -2.32 -4.60 -27.29
CA TRP A 108 -1.87 -3.65 -28.32
C TRP A 108 -0.55 -2.99 -27.92
N LYS A 109 -0.36 -2.70 -26.63
CA LYS A 109 0.94 -2.29 -26.09
C LYS A 109 2.02 -3.38 -26.21
N LEU A 110 1.62 -4.66 -26.23
CA LEU A 110 2.52 -5.81 -26.42
C LEU A 110 2.83 -6.08 -27.91
N TRP A 111 1.92 -5.72 -28.83
CA TRP A 111 2.02 -5.95 -30.28
C TRP A 111 2.18 -4.65 -31.07
N ARG A 112 3.27 -3.92 -30.81
CA ARG A 112 3.52 -2.55 -31.31
C ARG A 112 3.84 -2.40 -32.81
N TYR A 113 3.60 -3.44 -33.62
CA TYR A 113 3.96 -3.50 -35.04
C TYR A 113 2.89 -4.11 -35.96
N ALA A 114 1.63 -4.25 -35.51
CA ALA A 114 0.58 -4.80 -36.36
C ALA A 114 0.11 -3.77 -37.42
N THR A 115 0.02 -4.22 -38.68
CA THR A 115 -0.44 -3.46 -39.85
C THR A 115 -1.93 -3.04 -39.74
N ASN A 116 -2.33 -2.03 -40.53
CA ASN A 116 -3.68 -1.44 -40.49
C ASN A 116 -4.83 -2.44 -40.70
N GLU A 117 -4.62 -3.57 -41.37
CA GLU A 117 -5.67 -4.59 -41.59
C GLU A 117 -6.01 -5.39 -40.32
N LEU A 118 -5.02 -5.69 -39.48
CA LEU A 118 -5.24 -6.34 -38.18
C LEU A 118 -6.03 -5.44 -37.22
N ALA A 119 -5.87 -4.12 -37.35
CA ALA A 119 -6.64 -3.14 -36.58
C ALA A 119 -8.14 -3.19 -36.94
N ILE A 120 -8.44 -3.31 -38.23
CA ILE A 120 -9.83 -3.37 -38.74
C ILE A 120 -10.48 -4.70 -38.35
N ALA A 121 -9.76 -5.81 -38.51
CA ALA A 121 -10.24 -7.14 -38.11
C ALA A 121 -10.51 -7.23 -36.59
N THR A 122 -9.65 -6.65 -35.75
CA THR A 122 -9.85 -6.61 -34.29
C THR A 122 -11.02 -5.72 -33.89
N PHE A 123 -11.20 -4.57 -34.55
CA PHE A 123 -12.36 -3.71 -34.33
C PHE A 123 -13.68 -4.35 -34.78
N ALA A 124 -13.69 -5.10 -35.90
CA ALA A 124 -14.85 -5.85 -36.33
C ALA A 124 -15.21 -6.99 -35.35
N CYS A 125 -14.21 -7.71 -34.83
CA CYS A 125 -14.40 -8.71 -33.79
C CYS A 125 -14.96 -8.08 -32.50
N TYR A 126 -14.53 -6.86 -32.15
CA TYR A 126 -15.06 -6.11 -31.02
C TYR A 126 -16.55 -5.78 -31.18
N LEU A 127 -16.96 -5.25 -32.35
CA LEU A 127 -18.37 -4.97 -32.63
C LEU A 127 -19.22 -6.26 -32.62
N ALA A 128 -18.67 -7.37 -33.11
CA ALA A 128 -19.35 -8.66 -33.08
C ALA A 128 -19.55 -9.18 -31.65
N VAL A 129 -18.53 -9.13 -30.78
CA VAL A 129 -18.63 -9.57 -29.38
C VAL A 129 -19.57 -8.65 -28.57
N ALA A 130 -19.49 -7.34 -28.79
CA ALA A 130 -20.40 -6.37 -28.18
C ALA A 130 -21.86 -6.60 -28.64
N GLY A 131 -22.08 -6.81 -29.93
CA GLY A 131 -23.40 -7.12 -30.49
C GLY A 131 -23.96 -8.45 -29.96
N LEU A 132 -23.14 -9.50 -29.89
CA LEU A 132 -23.54 -10.81 -29.39
C LEU A 132 -23.86 -10.78 -27.89
N THR A 133 -23.08 -10.05 -27.09
CA THR A 133 -23.36 -9.87 -25.66
C THR A 133 -24.64 -9.06 -25.44
N LEU A 134 -24.83 -7.95 -26.17
CA LEU A 134 -26.09 -7.20 -26.17
C LEU A 134 -27.27 -8.09 -26.53
N TRP A 135 -27.16 -8.90 -27.59
CA TRP A 135 -28.23 -9.79 -28.04
C TRP A 135 -28.58 -10.88 -27.00
N VAL A 136 -27.58 -11.53 -26.41
CA VAL A 136 -27.76 -12.58 -25.39
C VAL A 136 -28.46 -12.02 -24.14
N PHE A 137 -28.04 -10.84 -23.67
CA PHE A 137 -28.60 -10.22 -22.46
C PHE A 137 -29.94 -9.52 -22.72
N TRP A 138 -30.18 -9.00 -23.92
CA TRP A 138 -31.46 -8.40 -24.28
C TRP A 138 -32.58 -9.43 -24.35
N ASN A 139 -32.29 -10.61 -24.90
CA ASN A 139 -33.32 -11.62 -25.15
C ASN A 139 -33.66 -12.44 -23.88
N GLY A 140 -32.74 -12.57 -22.92
CA GLY A 140 -32.94 -13.25 -21.62
C GLY A 140 -33.30 -14.74 -21.66
N ARG A 141 -33.59 -15.27 -22.86
CA ARG A 141 -33.92 -16.67 -23.15
C ARG A 141 -32.76 -17.60 -22.83
N LEU A 142 -31.53 -17.22 -23.20
CA LEU A 142 -30.34 -18.02 -22.92
C LEU A 142 -30.08 -18.16 -21.41
N LEU A 143 -30.14 -17.04 -20.68
CA LEU A 143 -29.97 -17.03 -19.23
C LEU A 143 -31.03 -17.88 -18.53
N ASN A 144 -32.31 -17.71 -18.92
CA ASN A 144 -33.41 -18.49 -18.36
C ASN A 144 -33.33 -19.97 -18.72
N TRP A 145 -32.84 -20.31 -19.91
CA TRP A 145 -32.58 -21.69 -20.32
C TRP A 145 -31.49 -22.33 -19.45
N LEU A 146 -30.36 -21.63 -19.24
CA LEU A 146 -29.29 -22.08 -18.36
C LEU A 146 -29.78 -22.31 -16.93
N ILE A 147 -30.51 -21.34 -16.35
CA ILE A 147 -31.05 -21.44 -14.99
C ILE A 147 -31.98 -22.65 -14.86
N ARG A 148 -32.83 -22.93 -15.86
CA ARG A 148 -33.73 -24.10 -15.84
C ARG A 148 -33.00 -25.45 -15.90
N LYS A 149 -31.77 -25.50 -16.43
CA LYS A 149 -30.95 -26.72 -16.49
C LYS A 149 -30.16 -26.98 -15.19
N VAL A 150 -29.93 -25.97 -14.36
CA VAL A 150 -29.19 -26.10 -13.08
C VAL A 150 -29.73 -27.21 -12.16
N PRO A 151 -31.06 -27.40 -11.96
CA PRO A 151 -31.57 -28.49 -11.13
C PRO A 151 -31.23 -29.89 -11.67
N VAL A 152 -31.17 -30.06 -13.00
CA VAL A 152 -30.82 -31.33 -13.66
C VAL A 152 -29.34 -31.61 -13.47
N ILE A 153 -28.48 -30.61 -13.71
CA ILE A 153 -27.03 -30.70 -13.51
C ILE A 153 -26.73 -31.04 -12.04
N ARG A 154 -27.39 -30.36 -11.09
CA ARG A 154 -27.25 -30.64 -9.66
C ARG A 154 -27.58 -32.09 -9.31
N ARG A 155 -28.62 -32.68 -9.91
CA ARG A 155 -28.99 -34.08 -9.65
C ARG A 155 -27.90 -35.06 -10.11
N ARG A 156 -27.22 -34.79 -11.23
CA ARG A 156 -26.10 -35.61 -11.73
C ARG A 156 -24.83 -35.46 -10.90
N VAL A 157 -24.53 -34.26 -10.42
CA VAL A 157 -23.28 -33.96 -9.69
C VAL A 157 -23.35 -34.36 -8.21
N ARG A 158 -24.57 -34.42 -7.64
CA ARG A 158 -24.78 -34.68 -6.20
C ARG A 158 -24.20 -36.01 -5.69
N PRO A 159 -24.35 -37.16 -6.37
CA PRO A 159 -23.75 -38.42 -5.93
C PRO A 159 -22.23 -38.32 -5.83
N TRP A 160 -21.58 -37.85 -6.90
CA TRP A 160 -20.13 -37.67 -6.97
C TRP A 160 -19.58 -36.75 -5.87
N MET A 161 -20.28 -35.64 -5.56
CA MET A 161 -19.87 -34.74 -4.48
C MET A 161 -20.00 -35.37 -3.10
N ARG A 162 -21.04 -36.20 -2.90
CA ARG A 162 -21.29 -36.87 -1.62
C ARG A 162 -20.24 -37.94 -1.35
N ASP A 163 -19.80 -38.67 -2.37
CA ASP A 163 -18.73 -39.68 -2.27
C ASP A 163 -17.38 -39.02 -1.92
N ARG A 164 -17.19 -37.75 -2.28
CA ARG A 164 -16.01 -36.93 -1.92
C ARG A 164 -16.18 -36.14 -0.61
N GLY A 165 -17.24 -36.39 0.16
CA GLY A 165 -17.45 -35.76 1.47
C GLY A 165 -17.94 -34.31 1.46
N ILE A 166 -18.54 -33.86 0.34
CA ILE A 166 -19.09 -32.51 0.17
C ILE A 166 -20.61 -32.60 -0.01
N ASP A 167 -21.40 -32.24 1.02
CA ASP A 167 -22.86 -32.25 0.93
C ASP A 167 -23.42 -30.84 0.60
N LEU A 168 -24.27 -30.78 -0.43
CA LEU A 168 -25.00 -29.58 -0.84
C LEU A 168 -26.33 -29.50 -0.09
N LEU A 169 -26.47 -28.53 0.81
CA LEU A 169 -27.66 -28.44 1.65
C LEU A 169 -28.85 -27.82 0.92
N PRO A 170 -30.04 -28.47 0.92
CA PRO A 170 -31.26 -27.84 0.42
C PRO A 170 -31.77 -26.76 1.40
N PRO A 171 -32.44 -25.70 0.92
CA PRO A 171 -32.85 -24.55 1.75
C PRO A 171 -33.73 -24.89 2.96
N ARG A 172 -34.51 -25.99 2.90
CA ARG A 172 -35.36 -26.44 4.01
C ARG A 172 -34.55 -27.11 5.13
N ARG A 173 -33.54 -27.92 4.81
CA ARG A 173 -32.68 -28.62 5.80
C ARG A 173 -31.83 -27.63 6.58
N ARG A 174 -31.39 -26.54 5.94
CA ARG A 174 -30.60 -25.46 6.56
C ARG A 174 -31.33 -24.71 7.68
N ARG A 175 -32.63 -24.43 7.54
CA ARG A 175 -33.42 -23.76 8.60
C ARG A 175 -33.42 -24.56 9.90
N ARG A 176 -33.45 -25.89 9.80
CA ARG A 176 -33.39 -26.79 10.96
C ARG A 176 -32.03 -26.69 11.68
N PHE A 177 -30.93 -26.57 10.94
CA PHE A 177 -29.59 -26.39 11.50
C PHE A 177 -29.36 -25.02 12.13
N VAL A 178 -29.91 -23.93 11.57
CA VAL A 178 -29.83 -22.59 12.18
C VAL A 178 -30.50 -22.56 13.55
N ASN A 179 -31.63 -23.25 13.72
CA ASN A 179 -32.29 -23.36 15.02
C ASN A 179 -31.47 -24.15 16.05
N VAL A 180 -30.68 -25.14 15.61
CA VAL A 180 -29.77 -25.92 16.48
C VAL A 180 -28.50 -25.12 16.82
N ALA A 181 -27.95 -24.37 15.87
CA ALA A 181 -26.73 -23.58 16.04
C ALA A 181 -26.95 -22.26 16.80
N ARG A 182 -28.20 -21.80 16.97
CA ARG A 182 -28.56 -20.58 17.71
C ARG A 182 -28.13 -20.61 19.19
N ASN A 183 -27.84 -21.80 19.73
CA ASN A 183 -27.27 -22.00 21.07
C ASN A 183 -25.74 -21.86 21.12
N SER A 184 -25.08 -21.55 19.99
CA SER A 184 -23.63 -21.36 19.91
C SER A 184 -23.30 -19.98 19.31
N THR A 185 -22.40 -19.24 19.93
CA THR A 185 -22.01 -17.83 19.65
C THR A 185 -21.31 -17.61 18.30
N THR A 186 -21.38 -18.56 17.36
CA THR A 186 -20.68 -18.52 16.05
C THR A 186 -21.65 -18.19 14.89
N THR A 187 -22.53 -17.22 15.09
CA THR A 187 -23.69 -16.96 14.23
C THR A 187 -23.33 -16.29 12.90
N ASP A 188 -22.30 -15.45 12.84
CA ASP A 188 -22.07 -14.59 11.65
C ASP A 188 -21.44 -15.32 10.44
N PHE A 189 -20.61 -16.35 10.67
CA PHE A 189 -19.92 -17.06 9.58
C PHE A 189 -20.71 -18.24 9.00
N MET A 190 -21.64 -18.81 9.77
CA MET A 190 -22.45 -19.97 9.35
C MET A 190 -23.62 -19.59 8.44
N ASP A 191 -24.00 -18.31 8.42
CA ASP A 191 -25.14 -17.81 7.66
C ASP A 191 -24.89 -17.70 6.14
N GLU A 192 -23.65 -17.89 5.67
CA GLU A 192 -23.28 -17.81 4.25
C GLU A 192 -22.92 -19.16 3.58
N THR A 193 -22.62 -20.21 4.34
CA THR A 193 -22.17 -21.52 3.80
C THR A 193 -23.33 -22.40 3.32
N ILE A 194 -23.27 -22.79 2.03
CA ILE A 194 -24.24 -23.69 1.34
C ILE A 194 -23.72 -25.14 1.27
N LEU A 195 -22.43 -25.34 1.52
CA LEU A 195 -21.72 -26.62 1.49
C LEU A 195 -21.38 -27.05 2.91
N GLN A 196 -21.54 -28.35 3.20
CA GLN A 196 -21.04 -28.99 4.41
C GLN A 196 -19.88 -29.92 4.05
N LEU A 197 -18.73 -29.71 4.68
CA LEU A 197 -17.54 -30.57 4.58
C LEU A 197 -17.57 -31.58 5.73
N ASP A 198 -17.22 -32.84 5.45
CA ASP A 198 -17.15 -33.91 6.46
C ASP A 198 -16.13 -33.61 7.58
N GLN A 199 -16.42 -34.02 8.83
CA GLN A 199 -15.67 -33.66 10.04
C GLN A 199 -14.18 -34.03 9.98
N ARG A 200 -13.83 -35.09 9.24
CA ARG A 200 -12.44 -35.54 9.03
C ARG A 200 -11.59 -34.52 8.25
N HIS A 201 -12.20 -33.76 7.35
CA HIS A 201 -11.52 -32.70 6.59
C HIS A 201 -11.37 -31.42 7.42
N VAL A 202 -12.35 -31.14 8.29
CA VAL A 202 -12.37 -29.95 9.15
C VAL A 202 -11.29 -30.01 10.23
N THR A 203 -11.11 -31.16 10.90
CA THR A 203 -10.07 -31.35 11.94
C THR A 203 -8.65 -31.31 11.39
N ARG A 204 -8.43 -31.81 10.16
CA ARG A 204 -7.14 -31.71 9.46
C ARG A 204 -6.83 -30.27 9.03
N MET A 205 -7.82 -29.55 8.51
CA MET A 205 -7.68 -28.13 8.15
C MET A 205 -7.46 -27.21 9.35
N GLN A 206 -8.09 -27.48 10.51
CA GLN A 206 -7.95 -26.65 11.70
C GLN A 206 -6.53 -26.73 12.29
N HIS A 207 -5.94 -27.93 12.40
CA HIS A 207 -4.54 -28.08 12.83
C HIS A 207 -3.55 -27.39 11.88
N TRP A 208 -3.75 -27.56 10.56
CA TRP A 208 -2.96 -26.86 9.55
C TRP A 208 -3.15 -25.34 9.63
N SER A 209 -4.36 -24.84 9.90
CA SER A 209 -4.63 -23.41 9.92
C SER A 209 -3.97 -22.67 11.09
N VAL A 210 -3.80 -23.30 12.26
CA VAL A 210 -3.16 -22.66 13.42
C VAL A 210 -1.65 -22.58 13.22
N VAL A 211 -1.03 -23.65 12.71
CA VAL A 211 0.42 -23.70 12.41
C VAL A 211 0.75 -22.84 11.19
N ALA A 212 -0.02 -22.96 10.09
CA ALA A 212 0.16 -22.15 8.88
C ALA A 212 -0.14 -20.67 9.09
N ARG A 213 -1.04 -20.28 10.01
CA ARG A 213 -1.21 -18.86 10.38
C ARG A 213 -0.06 -18.30 11.20
N ARG A 214 0.65 -19.11 12.00
CA ARG A 214 1.82 -18.68 12.76
C ARG A 214 3.07 -18.61 11.88
N TRP A 215 3.31 -19.65 11.07
CA TRP A 215 4.45 -19.72 10.16
C TRP A 215 4.26 -18.91 8.89
N GLY A 216 3.06 -18.90 8.31
CA GLY A 216 2.75 -18.11 7.12
C GLY A 216 2.95 -16.61 7.34
N LYS A 217 2.75 -16.09 8.56
CA LYS A 217 3.09 -14.69 8.91
C LYS A 217 4.60 -14.43 8.86
N LYS A 218 5.40 -15.34 9.43
CA LYS A 218 6.87 -15.22 9.43
C LYS A 218 7.44 -15.42 8.04
N VAL A 219 6.97 -16.43 7.31
CA VAL A 219 7.39 -16.74 5.94
C VAL A 219 7.00 -15.62 4.99
N LEU A 220 5.76 -15.10 5.04
CA LEU A 220 5.35 -13.98 4.21
C LEU A 220 6.19 -12.73 4.49
N GLY A 221 6.45 -12.44 5.77
CA GLY A 221 7.35 -11.34 6.17
C GLY A 221 8.76 -11.53 5.59
N VAL A 222 9.35 -12.72 5.77
CA VAL A 222 10.69 -13.05 5.27
C VAL A 222 10.75 -13.00 3.74
N VAL A 223 9.78 -13.58 3.03
CA VAL A 223 9.71 -13.57 1.56
C VAL A 223 9.58 -12.14 1.05
N LEU A 224 8.76 -11.31 1.68
CA LEU A 224 8.60 -9.91 1.29
C LEU A 224 9.89 -9.11 1.55
N THR A 225 10.55 -9.33 2.69
CA THR A 225 11.85 -8.73 3.01
C THR A 225 12.92 -9.16 2.02
N ILE A 226 13.07 -10.46 1.75
CA ILE A 226 14.02 -10.99 0.76
C ILE A 226 13.72 -10.41 -0.63
N GLY A 227 12.46 -10.37 -1.04
CA GLY A 227 12.05 -9.78 -2.32
C GLY A 227 12.45 -8.31 -2.45
N ILE A 228 12.27 -7.52 -1.39
CA ILE A 228 12.71 -6.12 -1.35
C ILE A 228 14.23 -6.02 -1.44
N PHE A 229 14.98 -6.80 -0.65
CA PHE A 229 16.45 -6.78 -0.67
C PHE A 229 17.01 -7.22 -2.02
N VAL A 230 16.47 -8.28 -2.63
CA VAL A 230 16.85 -8.73 -3.97
C VAL A 230 16.59 -7.63 -5.00
N TRP A 231 15.45 -6.96 -4.93
CA TRP A 231 15.14 -5.87 -5.86
C TRP A 231 16.08 -4.67 -5.70
N ILE A 232 16.43 -4.30 -4.46
CA ILE A 232 17.39 -3.22 -4.14
C ILE A 232 18.82 -3.58 -4.56
N LEU A 233 19.27 -4.82 -4.32
CA LEU A 233 20.65 -5.26 -4.56
C LEU A 233 20.91 -5.68 -6.01
N LYS A 234 19.89 -6.12 -6.75
CA LYS A 234 20.02 -6.59 -8.13
C LYS A 234 20.76 -5.58 -9.04
N PRO A 235 20.46 -4.27 -9.03
CA PRO A 235 21.19 -3.29 -9.83
C PRO A 235 22.65 -3.13 -9.43
N ILE A 236 22.99 -3.30 -8.13
CA ILE A 236 24.36 -3.22 -7.64
C ILE A 236 25.15 -4.45 -8.12
N VAL A 237 24.60 -5.65 -7.92
CA VAL A 237 25.28 -6.90 -8.27
C VAL A 237 25.51 -6.99 -9.79
N LEU A 238 24.50 -6.63 -10.59
CA LEU A 238 24.61 -6.70 -12.05
C LEU A 238 25.59 -5.68 -12.66
N ASN A 239 25.87 -4.58 -11.96
CA ASN A 239 26.73 -3.50 -12.47
C ASN A 239 27.99 -3.30 -11.61
N TRP A 240 28.29 -4.24 -10.71
CA TRP A 240 29.37 -4.10 -9.73
C TRP A 240 30.72 -3.83 -10.41
N ASP A 241 31.03 -4.56 -11.48
CA ASP A 241 32.28 -4.39 -12.22
C ASP A 241 32.46 -3.02 -12.85
N LYS A 242 31.36 -2.31 -13.14
CA LYS A 242 31.42 -0.96 -13.74
C LYS A 242 31.58 0.15 -12.70
N VAL A 243 31.37 -0.15 -11.41
CA VAL A 243 31.25 0.88 -10.37
C VAL A 243 32.19 0.66 -9.19
N LYS A 244 32.71 -0.55 -8.98
CA LYS A 244 33.61 -0.89 -7.87
C LYS A 244 34.80 0.07 -7.77
N ASP A 245 35.45 0.37 -8.88
CA ASP A 245 36.66 1.21 -8.89
C ASP A 245 36.35 2.62 -8.40
N ARG A 246 35.19 3.17 -8.79
CA ARG A 246 34.73 4.50 -8.35
C ARG A 246 34.40 4.57 -6.85
N ILE A 247 33.96 3.46 -6.25
CA ILE A 247 33.68 3.41 -4.80
C ILE A 247 35.00 3.39 -4.02
N TRP A 248 35.99 2.64 -4.52
CA TRP A 248 37.30 2.54 -3.87
C TRP A 248 38.09 3.86 -3.93
N GLU A 249 37.89 4.64 -4.99
CA GLU A 249 38.48 5.97 -5.15
C GLU A 249 37.79 7.07 -4.31
N MET A 250 36.65 6.79 -3.68
CA MET A 250 35.94 7.81 -2.89
C MET A 250 36.75 8.25 -1.68
N ASN A 251 36.80 9.55 -1.44
CA ASN A 251 37.31 10.09 -0.19
C ASN A 251 36.39 9.73 1.00
N TRP A 252 36.75 8.68 1.73
CA TRP A 252 36.04 8.20 2.92
C TRP A 252 35.90 9.27 4.02
N GLY A 253 36.80 10.25 4.09
CA GLY A 253 36.69 11.38 5.00
C GLY A 253 35.48 12.27 4.69
N ARG A 254 35.20 12.54 3.41
CA ARG A 254 34.00 13.26 2.98
C ARG A 254 32.73 12.47 3.27
N VAL A 255 32.75 11.15 3.06
CA VAL A 255 31.62 10.26 3.38
C VAL A 255 31.35 10.24 4.89
N ALA A 256 32.39 10.25 5.72
CA ALA A 256 32.26 10.33 7.18
C ALA A 256 31.63 11.67 7.61
N ILE A 257 32.09 12.80 7.06
CA ILE A 257 31.51 14.12 7.31
C ILE A 257 30.03 14.15 6.85
N ALA A 258 29.74 13.63 5.66
CA ALA A 258 28.37 13.52 5.18
C ALA A 258 27.50 12.70 6.14
N SER A 259 28.00 11.57 6.63
CA SER A 259 27.28 10.70 7.57
C SER A 259 27.02 11.40 8.91
N ALA A 260 27.99 12.16 9.41
CA ALA A 260 27.83 12.97 10.62
C ALA A 260 26.78 14.09 10.42
N LEU A 261 26.80 14.78 9.28
CA LEU A 261 25.79 15.78 8.93
C LEU A 261 24.39 15.16 8.81
N PHE A 262 24.28 13.97 8.21
CA PHE A 262 23.01 13.24 8.10
C PHE A 262 22.48 12.78 9.47
N ALA A 263 23.36 12.31 10.35
CA ALA A 263 22.99 11.97 11.72
C ALA A 263 22.52 13.21 12.51
N ALA A 264 23.26 14.32 12.41
CA ALA A 264 22.88 15.61 12.98
C ALA A 264 21.54 16.10 12.43
N TYR A 265 21.28 15.86 11.13
CA TYR A 265 20.01 16.13 10.49
C TYR A 265 18.86 15.36 11.15
N LEU A 266 18.97 14.03 11.22
CA LEU A 266 17.93 13.17 11.79
C LEU A 266 17.67 13.50 13.26
N PHE A 267 18.71 13.81 14.03
CA PHE A 267 18.57 14.20 15.43
C PHE A 267 17.91 15.57 15.60
N THR A 268 18.52 16.62 15.04
CA THR A 268 18.17 18.03 15.33
C THR A 268 16.93 18.50 14.59
N PHE A 269 16.75 18.06 13.35
CA PHE A 269 15.71 18.57 12.46
C PHE A 269 14.51 17.64 12.31
N ARG A 270 14.63 16.39 12.77
CA ARG A 270 13.50 15.44 12.75
C ARG A 270 13.05 15.09 14.16
N ALA A 271 13.86 14.38 14.93
CA ALA A 271 13.48 13.92 16.26
C ALA A 271 13.15 15.09 17.22
N LEU A 272 13.97 16.14 17.25
CA LEU A 272 13.71 17.31 18.10
C LEU A 272 12.56 18.19 17.62
N VAL A 273 12.25 18.21 16.32
CA VAL A 273 11.05 18.89 15.79
C VAL A 273 9.80 18.24 16.34
N TRP A 274 9.74 16.90 16.33
CA TRP A 274 8.65 16.17 16.95
C TRP A 274 8.57 16.41 18.47
N ARG A 275 9.71 16.48 19.16
CA ARG A 275 9.75 16.89 20.58
C ARG A 275 9.15 18.28 20.81
N ARG A 276 9.48 19.25 19.97
CA ARG A 276 8.92 20.62 20.04
C ARG A 276 7.41 20.61 19.79
N LEU A 277 6.92 19.81 18.85
CA LEU A 277 5.48 19.60 18.64
C LEU A 277 4.80 19.07 19.92
N LEU A 278 5.33 18.00 20.52
CA LEU A 278 4.79 17.45 21.78
C LEU A 278 4.78 18.47 22.92
N LYS A 279 5.87 19.26 23.06
CA LYS A 279 5.96 20.35 24.05
C LYS A 279 4.84 21.37 23.86
N ASN A 280 4.53 21.73 22.61
CA ASN A 280 3.45 22.66 22.29
C ASN A 280 2.06 22.08 22.60
N PHE A 281 1.88 20.77 22.45
CA PHE A 281 0.69 20.05 22.92
C PHE A 281 0.64 19.87 24.45
N GLY A 282 1.67 20.31 25.19
CA GLY A 282 1.71 20.29 26.65
C GLY A 282 2.47 19.11 27.25
N HIS A 283 3.05 18.23 26.43
CA HIS A 283 3.80 17.06 26.90
C HIS A 283 5.31 17.29 26.78
N LYS A 284 6.01 17.33 27.91
CA LYS A 284 7.47 17.50 27.96
C LYS A 284 8.14 16.14 28.12
N LEU A 285 8.61 15.55 27.02
CA LEU A 285 9.40 14.31 27.07
C LEU A 285 10.90 14.61 27.16
N PRO A 286 11.70 13.74 27.81
CA PRO A 286 13.15 13.79 27.73
C PRO A 286 13.64 13.52 26.30
N ILE A 287 14.83 14.02 25.97
CA ILE A 287 15.35 14.01 24.58
C ILE A 287 15.53 12.60 24.04
N TRP A 288 16.27 11.74 24.76
CA TRP A 288 16.62 10.40 24.30
C TRP A 288 15.43 9.45 24.11
N PRO A 289 14.45 9.38 25.05
CA PRO A 289 13.18 8.71 24.80
C PRO A 289 12.47 9.20 23.54
N THR A 290 12.45 10.52 23.32
CA THR A 290 11.80 11.10 22.15
C THR A 290 12.50 10.66 20.86
N VAL A 291 13.83 10.71 20.83
CA VAL A 291 14.64 10.28 19.69
C VAL A 291 14.48 8.79 19.43
N ARG A 292 14.46 7.96 20.48
CA ARG A 292 14.23 6.50 20.36
C ARG A 292 12.85 6.22 19.80
N ILE A 293 11.79 6.80 20.37
CA ILE A 293 10.41 6.60 19.89
C ILE A 293 10.25 7.07 18.44
N TRP A 294 10.82 8.24 18.12
CA TRP A 294 10.75 8.80 16.77
C TRP A 294 11.47 7.92 15.75
N SER A 295 12.74 7.57 15.99
CA SER A 295 13.57 6.79 15.08
C SER A 295 13.03 5.37 14.88
N THR A 296 12.63 4.69 15.95
CA THR A 296 12.03 3.34 15.87
C THR A 296 10.73 3.32 15.09
N SER A 297 9.85 4.30 15.33
CA SER A 297 8.60 4.39 14.57
C SER A 297 8.87 4.73 13.10
N GLU A 298 9.90 5.52 12.80
CA GLU A 298 10.28 5.86 11.43
C GLU A 298 10.71 4.64 10.62
N LEU A 299 11.42 3.69 11.23
CA LEU A 299 11.80 2.42 10.57
C LEU A 299 10.57 1.58 10.17
N ALA A 300 9.44 1.71 10.87
CA ALA A 300 8.22 0.97 10.55
C ALA A 300 7.59 1.40 9.21
N ARG A 301 8.00 2.54 8.61
CA ARG A 301 7.54 2.97 7.28
C ARG A 301 8.02 2.07 6.13
N TYR A 302 9.05 1.26 6.38
CA TYR A 302 9.55 0.26 5.42
C TYR A 302 8.71 -1.02 5.40
N LEU A 303 7.77 -1.19 6.35
CA LEU A 303 6.81 -2.29 6.34
C LEU A 303 5.65 -1.98 5.38
N PRO A 304 5.03 -3.01 4.76
CA PRO A 304 3.86 -2.82 3.92
C PRO A 304 2.69 -2.25 4.75
N GLY A 305 2.23 -1.06 4.34
CA GLY A 305 1.19 -0.27 5.01
C GLY A 305 1.76 0.83 5.91
N SER A 306 1.57 2.10 5.54
CA SER A 306 2.07 3.27 6.27
C SER A 306 1.52 3.43 7.71
N VAL A 307 0.47 2.67 8.06
CA VAL A 307 -0.19 2.68 9.37
C VAL A 307 0.74 2.23 10.50
N TRP A 308 1.73 1.37 10.22
CA TRP A 308 2.65 0.84 11.26
C TRP A 308 3.50 1.92 11.91
N GLN A 309 3.91 2.94 11.14
CA GLN A 309 4.65 4.09 11.65
C GLN A 309 3.83 4.83 12.72
N VAL A 310 2.53 5.00 12.49
CA VAL A 310 1.62 5.69 13.44
C VAL A 310 1.35 4.81 14.66
N VAL A 311 1.01 3.54 14.45
CA VAL A 311 0.72 2.60 15.53
C VAL A 311 1.93 2.40 16.43
N GLY A 312 3.12 2.23 15.84
CA GLY A 312 4.38 2.07 16.58
C GLY A 312 4.66 3.29 17.46
N ARG A 313 4.48 4.50 16.93
CA ARG A 313 4.69 5.73 17.71
C ARG A 313 3.70 5.88 18.87
N VAL A 314 2.42 5.60 18.63
CA VAL A 314 1.36 5.64 19.67
C VAL A 314 1.61 4.59 20.76
N TYR A 315 2.05 3.39 20.37
CA TYR A 315 2.37 2.32 21.32
C TYR A 315 3.56 2.71 22.21
N LEU A 316 4.65 3.17 21.60
CA LEU A 316 5.89 3.46 22.32
C LEU A 316 5.82 4.72 23.21
N ILE A 317 4.91 5.65 22.91
CA ILE A 317 4.74 6.87 23.72
C ILE A 317 3.78 6.69 24.89
N LYS A 318 2.95 5.64 24.89
CA LYS A 318 1.91 5.40 25.92
C LYS A 318 2.47 5.40 27.35
N PRO A 319 3.63 4.79 27.67
CA PRO A 319 4.22 4.81 29.01
C PRO A 319 4.62 6.21 29.50
N TYR A 320 4.69 7.20 28.61
CA TYR A 320 5.02 8.60 28.94
C TYR A 320 3.77 9.45 29.17
N GLY A 321 2.59 8.84 29.31
CA GLY A 321 1.34 9.54 29.63
C GLY A 321 0.76 10.37 28.48
N VAL A 322 1.26 10.22 27.26
CA VAL A 322 0.73 10.94 26.09
C VAL A 322 -0.45 10.18 25.50
N ARG A 323 -1.59 10.86 25.36
CA ARG A 323 -2.79 10.26 24.74
C ARG A 323 -2.50 9.92 23.27
N GLY A 324 -2.95 8.76 22.81
CA GLY A 324 -2.74 8.32 21.43
C GLY A 324 -3.31 9.27 20.37
N SER A 325 -4.38 10.01 20.67
CA SER A 325 -4.92 11.07 19.79
C SER A 325 -3.92 12.22 19.60
N VAL A 326 -3.31 12.71 20.68
CA VAL A 326 -2.29 13.78 20.63
C VAL A 326 -1.06 13.31 19.87
N CYS A 327 -0.60 12.09 20.12
CA CYS A 327 0.52 11.51 19.38
C CYS A 327 0.23 11.44 17.87
N SER A 328 -0.91 10.88 17.50
CA SER A 328 -1.31 10.74 16.09
C SER A 328 -1.43 12.10 15.40
N THR A 329 -2.08 13.08 16.04
CA THR A 329 -2.20 14.42 15.47
C THR A 329 -0.84 15.12 15.36
N SER A 330 0.03 15.00 16.37
CA SER A 330 1.38 15.56 16.31
C SER A 330 2.20 14.99 15.16
N GLN A 331 2.04 13.69 14.88
CA GLN A 331 2.71 13.01 13.79
C GLN A 331 2.16 13.41 12.42
N VAL A 332 0.83 13.54 12.28
CA VAL A 332 0.22 14.04 11.03
C VAL A 332 0.66 15.48 10.77
N MET A 333 0.70 16.33 11.80
CA MET A 333 1.20 17.70 11.69
C MET A 333 2.68 17.72 11.28
N GLU A 334 3.53 16.91 11.92
CA GLU A 334 4.95 16.79 11.57
C GLU A 334 5.14 16.40 10.10
N LEU A 335 4.41 15.39 9.65
CA LEU A 335 4.49 14.86 8.30
C LEU A 335 4.01 15.87 7.26
N ALA A 336 2.94 16.60 7.55
CA ALA A 336 2.43 17.66 6.69
C ALA A 336 3.39 18.87 6.62
N LEU A 337 3.94 19.31 7.75
CA LEU A 337 4.97 20.36 7.78
C LEU A 337 6.21 19.94 6.99
N TYR A 338 6.65 18.69 7.14
CA TYR A 338 7.81 18.17 6.43
C TYR A 338 7.55 18.01 4.93
N LEU A 339 6.35 17.56 4.52
CA LEU A 339 5.93 17.50 3.13
C LEU A 339 5.90 18.90 2.49
N LEU A 340 5.34 19.88 3.19
CA LEU A 340 5.32 21.28 2.73
C LEU A 340 6.75 21.83 2.60
N ALA A 341 7.62 21.59 3.58
CA ALA A 341 9.02 22.01 3.51
C ALA A 341 9.74 21.39 2.29
N ASN A 342 9.56 20.08 2.04
CA ASN A 342 10.16 19.41 0.88
C ASN A 342 9.63 20.00 -0.43
N LEU A 343 8.34 20.28 -0.55
CA LEU A 343 7.78 20.91 -1.76
C LEU A 343 8.33 22.31 -1.99
N ILE A 344 8.42 23.14 -0.94
CA ILE A 344 9.00 24.50 -1.04
C ILE A 344 10.45 24.43 -1.53
N VAL A 345 11.26 23.56 -0.92
CA VAL A 345 12.68 23.39 -1.30
C VAL A 345 12.82 22.82 -2.71
N ALA A 346 12.02 21.79 -3.06
CA ALA A 346 12.04 21.19 -4.39
C ALA A 346 11.67 22.20 -5.48
N LEU A 347 10.58 22.96 -5.30
CA LEU A 347 10.14 23.94 -6.26
C LEU A 347 11.10 25.13 -6.35
N GLY A 348 11.59 25.64 -5.22
CA GLY A 348 12.58 26.72 -5.21
C GLY A 348 13.87 26.35 -5.93
N ALA A 349 14.35 25.11 -5.77
CA ALA A 349 15.51 24.62 -6.49
C ALA A 349 15.25 24.43 -7.99
N LEU A 350 14.07 23.91 -8.37
CA LEU A 350 13.72 23.64 -9.77
C LEU A 350 13.37 24.90 -10.56
N THR A 351 12.75 25.91 -9.94
CA THR A 351 12.46 27.20 -10.59
C THR A 351 13.75 27.93 -10.96
N PHE A 352 14.77 27.86 -10.09
CA PHE A 352 16.07 28.50 -10.32
C PHE A 352 16.87 27.86 -11.47
N LEU A 353 16.60 26.59 -11.81
CA LEU A 353 17.37 25.83 -12.81
C LEU A 353 16.83 25.92 -14.25
N GLY A 354 15.62 26.45 -14.44
CA GLY A 354 15.08 26.62 -15.78
C GLY A 354 13.63 26.21 -15.92
N TRP A 355 12.73 27.01 -15.35
CA TRP A 355 11.29 26.98 -15.70
C TRP A 355 11.05 27.00 -17.23
N LYS A 356 11.99 27.60 -17.98
CA LYS A 356 11.95 27.71 -19.45
C LYS A 356 12.43 26.45 -20.20
N SER A 357 13.12 25.53 -19.54
CA SER A 357 13.66 24.31 -20.18
C SER A 357 12.67 23.14 -20.17
N PHE A 358 11.56 23.25 -19.43
CA PHE A 358 10.53 22.22 -19.38
C PHE A 358 9.47 22.44 -20.46
N GLU A 359 9.31 21.47 -21.35
CA GLU A 359 8.27 21.47 -22.39
C GLU A 359 7.28 20.30 -22.20
N GLY A 360 6.03 20.49 -22.64
CA GLY A 360 4.99 19.46 -22.59
C GLY A 360 4.63 18.95 -21.19
N ARG A 361 4.68 17.63 -20.99
CA ARG A 361 4.18 16.91 -19.80
C ARG A 361 4.92 17.28 -18.51
N GLU A 362 6.21 17.56 -18.58
CA GLU A 362 7.06 17.87 -17.42
C GLU A 362 6.68 19.22 -16.80
N ARG A 363 6.42 20.21 -17.64
CA ARG A 363 5.91 21.52 -17.22
C ARG A 363 4.55 21.40 -16.55
N THR A 364 3.65 20.56 -17.08
CA THR A 364 2.35 20.29 -16.44
C THR A 364 2.51 19.68 -15.05
N MET A 365 3.41 18.69 -14.89
CA MET A 365 3.68 18.08 -13.58
C MET A 365 4.27 19.09 -12.58
N MET A 366 5.16 19.97 -13.04
CA MET A 366 5.74 21.02 -12.21
C MET A 366 4.69 22.06 -11.78
N ILE A 367 3.76 22.43 -12.67
CA ILE A 367 2.64 23.32 -12.34
C ILE A 367 1.70 22.66 -11.32
N VAL A 368 1.39 21.36 -11.48
CA VAL A 368 0.59 20.61 -10.51
C VAL A 368 1.30 20.57 -9.14
N ALA A 369 2.60 20.30 -9.12
CA ALA A 369 3.40 20.34 -7.90
C ALA A 369 3.43 21.74 -7.25
N ALA A 370 3.53 22.80 -8.06
CA ALA A 370 3.44 24.18 -7.60
C ALA A 370 2.07 24.51 -7.00
N GLY A 371 0.98 24.02 -7.61
CA GLY A 371 -0.39 24.17 -7.11
C GLY A 371 -0.65 23.44 -5.79
N LEU A 372 0.11 22.38 -5.48
CA LEU A 372 0.01 21.68 -4.19
C LEU A 372 0.54 22.52 -3.01
N VAL A 373 1.49 23.44 -3.21
CA VAL A 373 2.04 24.28 -2.14
C VAL A 373 1.01 25.19 -1.48
N PRO A 374 0.25 26.04 -2.21
CA PRO A 374 -0.77 26.88 -1.59
C PRO A 374 -1.89 26.04 -0.97
N LEU A 375 -2.26 24.92 -1.60
CA LEU A 375 -3.27 24.00 -1.07
C LEU A 375 -2.86 23.37 0.27
N LEU A 376 -1.62 22.87 0.37
CA LEU A 376 -1.08 22.32 1.62
C LEU A 376 -0.85 23.41 2.67
N SER A 377 -0.42 24.61 2.28
CA SER A 377 -0.29 25.75 3.18
C SER A 377 -1.63 26.15 3.79
N LEU A 378 -2.69 26.14 2.98
CA LEU A 378 -4.06 26.39 3.45
C LEU A 378 -4.56 25.25 4.34
N ALA A 379 -4.28 23.99 3.99
CA ALA A 379 -4.62 22.83 4.80
C ALA A 379 -3.92 22.83 6.17
N LEU A 380 -2.67 23.30 6.23
CA LEU A 380 -1.88 23.44 7.46
C LEU A 380 -2.25 24.65 8.29
N HIS A 381 -3.10 25.54 7.79
CA HIS A 381 -3.55 26.67 8.57
C HIS A 381 -4.26 26.19 9.84
N PRO A 382 -3.89 26.64 11.06
CA PRO A 382 -4.42 26.17 12.33
C PRO A 382 -5.94 26.07 12.32
N LYS A 383 -6.63 27.08 11.79
CA LYS A 383 -8.10 27.04 11.69
C LYS A 383 -8.58 25.86 10.83
N VAL A 384 -7.99 25.60 9.67
CA VAL A 384 -8.37 24.52 8.76
C VAL A 384 -7.96 23.16 9.33
N PHE A 385 -6.69 23.03 9.73
CA PHE A 385 -6.13 21.80 10.28
C PHE A 385 -6.88 21.33 11.53
N TYR A 386 -7.05 22.20 12.54
CA TYR A 386 -7.73 21.81 13.78
C TYR A 386 -9.22 21.56 13.56
N THR A 387 -9.89 22.29 12.66
CA THR A 387 -11.30 22.02 12.33
C THR A 387 -11.47 20.64 11.71
N LEU A 388 -10.60 20.27 10.76
CA LEU A 388 -10.64 18.95 10.13
C LEU A 388 -10.28 17.84 11.12
N ALA A 389 -9.23 18.04 11.92
CA ALA A 389 -8.80 17.09 12.93
C ALA A 389 -9.89 16.85 13.99
N ASP A 390 -10.53 17.92 14.49
CA ASP A 390 -11.61 17.80 15.47
C ASP A 390 -12.83 17.08 14.86
N LYS A 391 -13.23 17.38 13.61
CA LYS A 391 -14.30 16.65 12.92
C LYS A 391 -14.02 15.16 12.82
N ILE A 392 -12.80 14.78 12.46
CA ILE A 392 -12.37 13.37 12.37
C ILE A 392 -12.37 12.72 13.76
N LEU A 393 -11.86 13.41 14.78
CA LEU A 393 -11.82 12.89 16.16
C LEU A 393 -13.22 12.68 16.74
N VAL A 394 -14.14 13.63 16.51
CA VAL A 394 -15.54 13.51 16.91
C VAL A 394 -16.23 12.35 16.18
N ALA A 395 -15.99 12.19 14.87
CA ALA A 395 -16.49 11.03 14.11
C ALA A 395 -15.95 9.69 14.66
N LEU A 396 -14.74 9.69 15.19
CA LEU A 396 -14.10 8.55 15.85
C LEU A 396 -14.43 8.42 17.35
N LYS A 397 -15.37 9.22 17.89
CA LYS A 397 -15.76 9.27 19.31
C LYS A 397 -14.58 9.53 20.27
N LYS A 398 -13.60 10.32 19.83
CA LYS A 398 -12.44 10.74 20.64
C LYS A 398 -12.57 12.22 21.02
N PRO A 399 -12.03 12.63 22.18
CA PRO A 399 -12.08 14.03 22.59
C PRO A 399 -11.29 14.91 21.62
N PRO A 400 -11.81 16.12 21.31
CA PRO A 400 -11.14 17.08 20.44
C PRO A 400 -9.83 17.58 21.06
N ILE A 401 -9.02 18.25 20.23
CA ILE A 401 -7.70 18.70 20.63
C ILE A 401 -7.83 19.94 21.53
N GLN A 402 -7.52 19.78 22.81
CA GLN A 402 -7.66 20.85 23.82
C GLN A 402 -6.65 21.99 23.61
N LYS A 403 -5.40 21.67 23.24
CA LYS A 403 -4.32 22.65 23.09
C LYS A 403 -3.94 22.83 21.62
N ARG A 404 -4.24 24.01 21.08
CA ARG A 404 -3.98 24.37 19.68
C ARG A 404 -2.70 25.20 19.57
N MET A 405 -1.87 24.89 18.57
CA MET A 405 -0.66 25.66 18.28
C MET A 405 -0.97 26.99 17.61
N ARG A 406 -0.20 28.02 17.96
CA ARG A 406 -0.22 29.33 17.28
C ARG A 406 0.44 29.20 15.89
N TRP A 407 -0.01 30.01 14.95
CA TRP A 407 0.54 30.08 13.59
C TRP A 407 2.05 30.37 13.58
N LYS A 408 2.54 31.27 14.45
CA LYS A 408 3.98 31.59 14.59
C LYS A 408 4.83 30.34 14.84
N SER A 409 4.41 29.50 15.78
CA SER A 409 5.12 28.25 16.10
C SER A 409 5.11 27.24 14.94
N LEU A 410 4.10 27.27 14.07
CA LEU A 410 4.10 26.42 12.87
C LEU A 410 5.07 26.93 11.82
N ILE A 411 5.13 28.25 11.60
CA ILE A 411 6.15 28.87 10.73
C ILE A 411 7.55 28.57 11.26
N ASP A 412 7.79 28.73 12.56
CA ASP A 412 9.11 28.46 13.15
C ASP A 412 9.55 27.00 12.89
N LEU A 413 8.63 26.05 13.05
CA LEU A 413 8.90 24.64 12.76
C LEU A 413 9.07 24.37 11.26
N LEU A 414 8.33 25.07 10.40
CA LEU A 414 8.46 24.96 8.96
C LEU A 414 9.84 25.47 8.50
N LEU A 415 10.25 26.65 8.94
CA LEU A 415 11.57 27.22 8.66
C LEU A 415 12.68 26.32 9.18
N TRP A 416 12.51 25.74 10.37
CA TRP A 416 13.46 24.78 10.92
C TRP A 416 13.56 23.52 10.05
N ASN A 417 12.45 23.01 9.52
CA ASN A 417 12.49 21.88 8.59
C ASN A 417 13.18 22.26 7.27
N VAL A 418 12.94 23.46 6.72
CA VAL A 418 13.63 23.95 5.52
C VAL A 418 15.14 24.01 5.75
N LEU A 419 15.59 24.56 6.87
CA LEU A 419 17.01 24.55 7.25
C LEU A 419 17.56 23.12 7.38
N GLY A 420 16.78 22.21 7.96
CA GLY A 420 17.18 20.80 8.03
C GLY A 420 17.34 20.15 6.66
N LEU A 421 16.45 20.46 5.72
CA LEU A 421 16.52 19.95 4.35
C LEU A 421 17.75 20.44 3.60
N THR A 422 18.22 21.67 3.86
CA THR A 422 19.48 22.14 3.27
C THR A 422 20.69 21.40 3.84
N VAL A 423 20.71 21.11 5.14
CA VAL A 423 21.76 20.28 5.77
C VAL A 423 21.74 18.85 5.22
N GLN A 424 20.55 18.25 5.08
CA GLN A 424 20.38 16.94 4.45
C GLN A 424 20.87 16.95 3.00
N GLY A 425 20.48 17.98 2.24
CA GLY A 425 20.90 18.18 0.86
C GLY A 425 22.42 18.31 0.72
N LEU A 426 23.06 19.05 1.63
CA LEU A 426 24.51 19.16 1.70
C LEU A 426 25.17 17.82 2.00
N ALA A 427 24.64 17.05 2.96
CA ALA A 427 25.17 15.72 3.27
C ALA A 427 25.11 14.78 2.04
N ILE A 428 23.99 14.78 1.32
CA ILE A 428 23.83 13.99 0.09
C ILE A 428 24.75 14.52 -1.02
N TYR A 429 24.86 15.84 -1.17
CA TYR A 429 25.77 16.45 -2.13
C TYR A 429 27.21 16.00 -1.89
N LEU A 430 27.69 15.96 -0.64
CA LEU A 430 29.05 15.51 -0.34
C LEU A 430 29.33 14.06 -0.75
N VAL A 431 28.32 13.18 -0.69
CA VAL A 431 28.45 11.79 -1.17
C VAL A 431 28.49 11.74 -2.70
N VAL A 432 27.67 12.56 -3.36
CA VAL A 432 27.44 12.50 -4.81
C VAL A 432 28.42 13.36 -5.62
N ALA A 433 28.97 14.43 -5.04
CA ALA A 433 29.73 15.45 -5.75
C ALA A 433 30.99 14.89 -6.41
N GLU A 434 31.69 13.99 -5.75
CA GLU A 434 32.91 13.35 -6.27
C GLU A 434 32.58 12.33 -7.37
N LEU A 435 31.53 11.53 -7.15
CA LEU A 435 31.01 10.53 -8.08
C LEU A 435 30.50 11.13 -9.40
N LEU A 436 29.98 12.36 -9.37
CA LEU A 436 29.43 13.08 -10.53
C LEU A 436 30.26 14.29 -10.95
N GLN A 437 31.41 14.55 -10.30
CA GLN A 437 32.26 15.74 -10.51
C GLN A 437 31.45 17.06 -10.55
N LEU A 438 30.52 17.22 -9.60
CA LEU A 438 29.61 18.36 -9.57
C LEU A 438 30.28 19.60 -8.95
N PRO A 439 30.06 20.80 -9.52
CA PRO A 439 30.48 22.04 -8.88
C PRO A 439 29.59 22.36 -7.67
N ILE A 440 30.15 23.06 -6.68
CA ILE A 440 29.46 23.45 -5.43
C ILE A 440 28.12 24.14 -5.71
N ALA A 441 28.03 24.96 -6.75
CA ALA A 441 26.81 25.67 -7.14
C ALA A 441 25.61 24.74 -7.40
N LYS A 442 25.82 23.45 -7.68
CA LYS A 442 24.77 22.48 -7.96
C LYS A 442 24.20 21.79 -6.70
N TRP A 443 24.69 22.11 -5.51
CA TRP A 443 24.19 21.51 -4.27
C TRP A 443 22.68 21.72 -4.04
N TRP A 444 22.17 22.91 -4.39
CA TRP A 444 20.73 23.23 -4.32
C TRP A 444 19.91 22.33 -5.23
N VAL A 445 20.45 21.94 -6.38
CA VAL A 445 19.79 21.07 -7.34
C VAL A 445 19.64 19.65 -6.79
N VAL A 446 20.73 19.12 -6.23
CA VAL A 446 20.71 17.79 -5.58
C VAL A 446 19.72 17.78 -4.43
N THR A 447 19.69 18.86 -3.65
CA THR A 447 18.72 19.05 -2.56
C THR A 447 17.29 19.04 -3.07
N GLY A 448 17.00 19.80 -4.13
CA GLY A 448 15.67 19.87 -4.74
C GLY A 448 15.22 18.54 -5.35
N ALA A 449 16.11 17.86 -6.08
CA ALA A 449 15.87 16.55 -6.67
C ALA A 449 15.54 15.50 -5.59
N PHE A 450 16.27 15.53 -4.47
CA PHE A 450 16.00 14.64 -3.35
C PHE A 450 14.69 14.96 -2.64
N CYS A 451 14.38 16.24 -2.42
CA CYS A 451 13.11 16.66 -1.83
C CYS A 451 11.91 16.26 -2.71
N LEU A 452 12.02 16.45 -4.02
CA LEU A 452 11.00 16.04 -4.99
C LEU A 452 10.79 14.52 -4.97
N SER A 453 11.90 13.77 -4.96
CA SER A 453 11.92 12.32 -4.84
C SER A 453 11.23 11.85 -3.55
N TRP A 454 11.50 12.50 -2.41
CA TRP A 454 10.84 12.19 -1.15
C TRP A 454 9.33 12.44 -1.21
N CYS A 455 8.89 13.57 -1.77
CA CYS A 455 7.47 13.89 -1.96
C CYS A 455 6.76 12.83 -2.82
N ALA A 456 7.37 12.42 -3.93
CA ALA A 456 6.80 11.38 -4.80
C ALA A 456 6.73 10.02 -4.08
N GLY A 457 7.78 9.65 -3.35
CA GLY A 457 7.79 8.44 -2.53
C GLY A 457 6.73 8.46 -1.42
N PHE A 458 6.43 9.64 -0.86
CA PHE A 458 5.37 9.82 0.13
C PHE A 458 3.96 9.63 -0.46
N LEU A 459 3.72 10.15 -1.67
CA LEU A 459 2.44 9.96 -2.37
C LEU A 459 2.21 8.52 -2.83
N ALA A 460 3.27 7.74 -3.01
CA ALA A 460 3.22 6.32 -3.33
C ALA A 460 2.88 5.46 -2.10
N PHE A 461 1.70 5.66 -1.51
CA PHE A 461 1.27 4.99 -0.26
C PHE A 461 1.23 3.45 -0.35
N TRP A 462 1.16 2.90 -1.56
CA TRP A 462 1.20 1.44 -1.81
C TRP A 462 2.62 0.87 -1.76
N ALA A 463 3.65 1.71 -1.93
CA ALA A 463 5.04 1.30 -1.98
C ALA A 463 5.70 1.44 -0.59
N PRO A 464 6.22 0.35 0.02
CA PRO A 464 6.88 0.43 1.33
C PRO A 464 8.09 1.37 1.27
N GLY A 465 8.11 2.38 2.12
CA GLY A 465 9.14 3.44 2.12
C GLY A 465 9.33 4.14 0.76
N GLY A 466 8.31 4.17 -0.10
CA GLY A 466 8.39 4.76 -1.44
C GLY A 466 9.30 4.03 -2.43
N LEU A 467 9.60 2.74 -2.18
CA LEU A 467 10.47 1.93 -3.05
C LEU A 467 9.99 1.95 -4.51
N GLY A 468 10.92 2.16 -5.44
CA GLY A 468 10.64 2.29 -6.86
C GLY A 468 10.34 3.71 -7.27
N VAL A 469 9.31 4.32 -6.68
CA VAL A 469 8.85 5.66 -7.07
C VAL A 469 9.88 6.72 -6.68
N ARG A 470 10.41 6.63 -5.47
CA ARG A 470 11.40 7.58 -4.96
C ARG A 470 12.67 7.56 -5.81
N GLU A 471 13.18 6.36 -6.09
CA GLU A 471 14.40 6.17 -6.88
C GLU A 471 14.19 6.64 -8.33
N ALA A 472 13.06 6.29 -8.97
CA ALA A 472 12.73 6.74 -10.32
C ALA A 472 12.67 8.27 -10.44
N VAL A 473 12.03 8.95 -9.48
CA VAL A 473 11.93 10.42 -9.49
C VAL A 473 13.28 11.07 -9.22
N PHE A 474 14.11 10.50 -8.34
CA PHE A 474 15.46 10.99 -8.12
C PHE A 474 16.32 10.87 -9.36
N ILE A 475 16.29 9.71 -10.04
CA ILE A 475 17.02 9.46 -11.29
C ILE A 475 16.57 10.45 -12.37
N ALA A 476 15.26 10.63 -12.54
CA ALA A 476 14.71 11.58 -13.48
C ALA A 476 15.20 13.01 -13.17
N ALA A 477 15.03 13.49 -11.95
CA ALA A 477 15.46 14.83 -11.55
C ALA A 477 16.97 15.05 -11.71
N MET A 478 17.78 14.05 -11.35
CA MET A 478 19.24 14.11 -11.53
C MET A 478 19.66 14.08 -12.99
N SER A 479 18.93 13.38 -13.87
CA SER A 479 19.24 13.35 -15.30
C SER A 479 19.20 14.75 -15.94
N PHE A 480 18.28 15.60 -15.47
CA PHE A 480 18.21 17.01 -15.85
C PHE A 480 19.30 17.87 -15.19
N ALA A 481 19.71 17.51 -13.96
CA ALA A 481 20.67 18.26 -13.17
C ALA A 481 22.13 18.13 -13.63
N ILE A 482 22.51 16.99 -14.23
CA ILE A 482 23.88 16.70 -14.65
C ILE A 482 24.35 17.74 -15.69
N PRO A 483 25.46 18.46 -15.45
CA PRO A 483 26.02 19.41 -16.39
C PRO A 483 26.35 18.77 -17.74
N HIS A 484 26.20 19.53 -18.83
CA HIS A 484 26.54 19.07 -20.18
C HIS A 484 27.99 18.57 -20.28
N ALA A 485 28.95 19.17 -19.57
CA ALA A 485 30.36 18.76 -19.55
C ALA A 485 30.57 17.33 -19.01
N VAL A 486 29.83 16.94 -17.96
CA VAL A 486 29.86 15.58 -17.41
C VAL A 486 29.09 14.61 -18.31
N ARG A 487 28.04 15.12 -18.97
CA ARG A 487 27.19 14.40 -19.93
C ARG A 487 27.94 14.05 -21.23
N SER A 488 28.86 14.89 -21.67
CA SER A 488 29.67 14.74 -22.89
C SER A 488 31.02 14.05 -22.67
N GLY A 489 31.43 13.82 -21.42
CA GLY A 489 32.66 13.12 -21.05
C GLY A 489 32.42 11.66 -20.67
N GLN A 490 32.56 11.34 -19.38
CA GLN A 490 32.53 9.97 -18.85
C GLN A 490 31.15 9.27 -18.88
N LEU A 491 30.07 9.97 -19.25
CA LEU A 491 28.69 9.45 -19.31
C LEU A 491 28.04 9.71 -20.68
N GLN A 492 28.80 9.59 -21.77
CA GLN A 492 28.32 9.78 -23.15
C GLN A 492 27.16 8.85 -23.48
N ASP A 493 27.28 7.56 -23.13
CA ASP A 493 26.27 6.55 -23.40
C ASP A 493 25.02 6.72 -22.50
N PRO A 494 23.82 6.94 -23.07
CA PRO A 494 22.59 7.14 -22.31
C PRO A 494 22.28 5.98 -21.36
N GLU A 495 22.57 4.73 -21.77
CA GLU A 495 22.31 3.55 -20.95
C GLU A 495 23.23 3.52 -19.72
N GLN A 496 24.52 3.78 -19.91
CA GLN A 496 25.49 3.82 -18.79
C GLN A 496 25.16 4.92 -17.80
N ARG A 497 24.67 6.08 -18.27
CA ARG A 497 24.22 7.18 -17.42
C ARG A 497 23.04 6.78 -16.55
N GLN A 498 22.05 6.13 -17.14
CA GLN A 498 20.88 5.68 -16.41
C GLN A 498 21.25 4.61 -15.38
N LEU A 499 22.09 3.65 -15.75
CA LEU A 499 22.59 2.60 -14.84
C LEU A 499 23.38 3.19 -13.66
N PHE A 500 24.23 4.19 -13.93
CA PHE A 500 24.99 4.87 -12.88
C PHE A 500 24.07 5.63 -11.90
N LEU A 501 23.05 6.34 -12.42
CA LEU A 501 22.08 7.01 -11.57
C LEU A 501 21.22 6.03 -10.76
N ILE A 502 20.87 4.88 -11.32
CA ILE A 502 20.20 3.79 -10.59
C ILE A 502 21.10 3.34 -9.44
N PHE A 503 22.36 3.01 -9.73
CA PHE A 503 23.33 2.63 -8.70
C PHE A 503 23.43 3.70 -7.60
N LEU A 504 23.60 4.97 -7.98
CA LEU A 504 23.73 6.08 -7.04
C LEU A 504 22.49 6.22 -6.15
N SER A 505 21.29 6.09 -6.73
CA SER A 505 20.03 6.15 -5.97
C SER A 505 19.95 5.03 -4.92
N VAL A 506 20.42 3.83 -5.26
CA VAL A 506 20.46 2.68 -4.35
C VAL A 506 21.54 2.87 -3.29
N LEU A 507 22.72 3.37 -3.65
CA LEU A 507 23.80 3.66 -2.70
C LEU A 507 23.35 4.67 -1.64
N LEU A 508 22.72 5.77 -2.07
CA LEU A 508 22.15 6.78 -1.17
C LEU A 508 21.05 6.20 -0.29
N ARG A 509 20.26 5.25 -0.81
CA ARG A 509 19.24 4.56 -0.04
C ARG A 509 19.86 3.71 1.08
N ILE A 510 20.86 2.89 0.74
CA ILE A 510 21.60 2.08 1.72
C ILE A 510 22.21 3.00 2.77
N TRP A 511 22.95 4.01 2.36
CA TRP A 511 23.59 4.99 3.25
C TRP A 511 22.59 5.66 4.21
N ALA A 512 21.45 6.14 3.70
CA ALA A 512 20.41 6.75 4.52
C ALA A 512 19.77 5.75 5.50
N THR A 513 19.49 4.51 5.06
CA THR A 513 18.94 3.48 5.94
C THR A 513 19.92 3.06 7.04
N VAL A 514 21.21 2.98 6.74
CA VAL A 514 22.25 2.73 7.75
C VAL A 514 22.29 3.88 8.75
N GLY A 515 22.24 5.14 8.30
CA GLY A 515 22.17 6.30 9.20
C GLY A 515 20.95 6.28 10.14
N GLU A 516 19.77 5.88 9.64
CA GLU A 516 18.56 5.72 10.46
C GLU A 516 18.70 4.59 11.49
N LEU A 517 19.28 3.46 11.10
CA LEU A 517 19.55 2.33 11.99
C LEU A 517 20.56 2.69 13.08
N LEU A 518 21.65 3.39 12.72
CA LEU A 518 22.67 3.86 13.67
C LEU A 518 22.08 4.83 14.68
N LEU A 519 21.29 5.81 14.25
CA LEU A 519 20.60 6.73 15.17
C LEU A 519 19.66 5.95 16.10
N THR A 520 18.92 4.99 15.57
CA THR A 520 18.02 4.14 16.36
C THR A 520 18.80 3.35 17.40
N GLY A 521 19.90 2.71 17.01
CA GLY A 521 20.78 1.96 17.92
C GLY A 521 21.37 2.84 19.02
N LEU A 522 21.90 4.01 18.66
CA LEU A 522 22.43 4.98 19.62
C LEU A 522 21.34 5.49 20.58
N ALA A 523 20.13 5.75 20.09
CA ALA A 523 19.01 6.14 20.93
C ALA A 523 18.57 5.04 21.91
N TYR A 524 18.68 3.76 21.52
CA TYR A 524 18.45 2.63 22.43
C TYR A 524 19.54 2.48 23.49
N LEU A 525 20.80 2.72 23.14
CA LEU A 525 21.92 2.69 24.08
C LEU A 525 21.79 3.80 25.14
N LEU A 526 21.43 5.00 24.70
CA LEU A 526 21.31 6.18 25.57
C LEU A 526 19.99 6.23 26.38
N ASP A 527 18.94 5.54 25.95
CA ASP A 527 17.67 5.37 26.69
C ASP A 527 17.44 3.90 27.09
N TRP A 528 18.49 3.22 27.55
CA TRP A 528 18.43 1.80 27.93
C TRP A 528 17.37 1.49 28.99
N SER A 529 17.23 2.37 29.99
CA SER A 529 16.23 2.22 31.07
C SER A 529 14.79 2.40 30.57
N GLY A 530 14.54 3.38 29.69
CA GLY A 530 13.24 3.57 29.04
C GLY A 530 12.88 2.42 28.08
N ALA A 531 13.88 1.85 27.39
CA ALA A 531 13.71 0.68 26.53
C ALA A 531 13.34 -0.61 27.28
N LYS A 532 13.74 -0.74 28.56
CA LYS A 532 13.32 -1.85 29.44
C LYS A 532 11.89 -1.66 29.95
N ARG A 533 11.51 -0.45 30.38
CA ARG A 533 10.14 -0.16 30.87
C ARG A 533 9.05 -0.46 29.84
N GLY A 534 9.27 -0.12 28.57
CA GLY A 534 8.31 -0.41 27.49
C GLY A 534 8.13 -1.91 27.18
N ARG A 535 9.02 -2.79 27.64
CA ARG A 535 8.90 -4.26 27.51
C ARG A 535 8.28 -4.92 28.75
N GLY A 536 8.33 -4.28 29.91
CA GLY A 536 7.88 -4.84 31.19
C GLY A 536 6.36 -4.86 31.40
N GLU A 537 5.60 -3.95 30.78
CA GLU A 537 4.12 -3.93 30.91
C GLU A 537 3.40 -4.99 30.05
N VAL A 538 4.12 -5.82 29.29
CA VAL A 538 3.53 -6.92 28.49
C VAL A 538 3.64 -8.27 29.23
N ALA A 539 4.33 -8.31 30.38
CA ALA A 539 4.56 -9.53 31.16
C ALA A 539 3.86 -9.53 32.54
N GLY A 540 2.94 -8.60 32.79
CA GLY A 540 2.14 -8.51 34.01
C GLY A 540 0.68 -8.82 33.76
#